data_AF-A0A963HJI3-F1
#
_entry.id   AF-A0A963HJI3-F1
#
_cell.length_a   1.000
_cell.length_b   1.000
_cell.length_c   1.000
_cell.angle_alpha   90.00
_cell.angle_beta   90.00
_cell.angle_gamma   90.00
#
_symmetry.space_group_name_H-M   'P 1'
#
loop_
_entity.id
_entity.type
_entity.pdbx_description
1 polymer ?
#
loop_
_entity_poly.entity_id
_entity_poly.type
_entity_poly.pdbx_seq_one_letter_code
_entity_poly.pdbx_strand_id
1 'polypeptide(L)'
;PGLVPGAAAVRRALREDFALSIEDVLARRSRALFLDAAAAAAVAPAVADIVAHELGWSAPRREAELAAFLALAARYCARSRSTASSPPPG
;
A
#
# COMPACT_ATOMS: atom_id res chain seq x y z
N PRO A 1 11.46 -1.35 13.43
CA PRO A 1 10.13 -0.72 13.23
C PRO A 1 9.45 -1.38 12.03
N GLY A 2 8.17 -1.74 12.15
CA GLY A 2 7.43 -2.53 11.16
C GLY A 2 7.23 -1.78 9.85
N LEU A 3 7.40 -2.50 8.75
CA LEU A 3 7.37 -1.99 7.38
C LEU A 3 6.02 -1.36 6.96
N VAL A 4 4.96 -1.72 7.67
CA VAL A 4 3.57 -1.33 7.40
C VAL A 4 3.06 -0.35 8.47
N PRO A 5 2.33 0.71 8.08
CA PRO A 5 1.84 1.70 9.04
C PRO A 5 0.70 1.13 9.90
N GLY A 6 0.73 1.43 11.20
CA GLY A 6 -0.40 1.18 12.10
C GLY A 6 -1.52 2.23 11.93
N ALA A 7 -2.70 1.97 12.49
CA ALA A 7 -3.90 2.81 12.29
C ALA A 7 -3.71 4.30 12.63
N ALA A 8 -2.98 4.62 13.71
CA ALA A 8 -2.68 6.01 14.08
C ALA A 8 -1.83 6.72 13.01
N ALA A 9 -0.83 6.02 12.45
CA ALA A 9 0.00 6.55 11.37
C ALA A 9 -0.81 6.78 10.09
N VAL A 10 -1.77 5.89 9.78
CA VAL A 10 -2.69 6.09 8.64
C VAL A 10 -3.55 7.34 8.83
N ARG A 11 -4.17 7.53 10.00
CA ARG A 11 -4.98 8.72 10.28
C ARG A 11 -4.15 10.01 10.22
N ARG A 12 -2.93 9.99 10.76
CA ARG A 12 -2.00 11.13 10.64
C ARG A 12 -1.70 11.43 9.17
N ALA A 13 -1.43 10.39 8.37
CA ALA A 13 -1.14 10.53 6.95
C ALA A 13 -2.28 11.22 6.19
N LEU A 14 -3.53 10.95 6.57
CA LEU A 14 -4.72 11.52 5.94
C LEU A 14 -4.96 12.97 6.37
N ARG A 15 -4.77 13.29 7.66
CA ARG A 15 -5.13 14.60 8.24
C ARG A 15 -4.05 15.67 8.09
N GLU A 16 -2.79 15.29 8.26
CA GLU A 16 -1.66 16.22 8.33
C GLU A 16 -0.83 16.23 7.05
N ASP A 17 -0.86 15.10 6.35
CA ASP A 17 0.06 14.79 5.25
C ASP A 17 -0.68 14.74 3.89
N PHE A 18 -1.96 15.10 3.84
CA PHE A 18 -2.74 15.15 2.59
C PHE A 18 -2.69 13.86 1.76
N ALA A 19 -2.59 12.69 2.40
CA ALA A 19 -2.83 11.43 1.71
C ALA A 19 -4.32 11.35 1.36
N LEU A 20 -4.65 11.00 0.11
CA LEU A 20 -6.05 10.97 -0.37
C LEU A 20 -6.44 9.59 -0.89
N SER A 21 -5.58 8.59 -0.75
CA SER A 21 -5.80 7.24 -1.28
C SER A 21 -5.01 6.17 -0.51
N ILE A 22 -5.35 4.89 -0.74
CA ILE A 22 -4.59 3.74 -0.23
C ILE A 22 -3.16 3.77 -0.77
N GLU A 23 -2.99 4.14 -2.05
CA GLU A 23 -1.69 4.26 -2.69
C GLU A 23 -0.83 5.35 -2.04
N ASP A 24 -1.39 6.52 -1.73
CA ASP A 24 -0.61 7.58 -1.07
C ASP A 24 -0.06 7.12 0.29
N VAL A 25 -0.88 6.41 1.07
CA VAL A 25 -0.48 5.87 2.38
C VAL A 25 0.60 4.78 2.23
N LEU A 26 0.36 3.78 1.39
CA LEU A 26 1.19 2.57 1.31
C LEU A 26 2.39 2.69 0.35
N ALA A 27 2.30 3.53 -0.68
CA ALA A 27 3.39 3.73 -1.63
C ALA A 27 4.21 4.98 -1.29
N ARG A 28 3.59 6.13 -1.05
CA ARG A 28 4.33 7.40 -0.93
C ARG A 28 4.80 7.71 0.48
N ARG A 29 3.93 7.53 1.50
CA ARG A 29 4.22 7.94 2.89
C ARG A 29 4.97 6.89 3.70
N SER A 30 4.54 5.62 3.61
CA SER A 30 5.24 4.52 4.29
C SER A 30 6.29 3.82 3.43
N ARG A 31 6.21 3.98 2.10
CA ARG A 31 7.03 3.25 1.12
C ARG A 31 6.88 1.72 1.20
N ALA A 32 5.87 1.21 1.91
CA ALA A 32 5.63 -0.21 2.11
C ALA A 32 5.54 -0.97 0.77
N LEU A 33 4.82 -0.41 -0.21
CA LEU A 33 4.69 -1.01 -1.55
C LEU A 33 6.04 -1.30 -2.21
N PHE A 34 7.02 -0.39 -2.05
CA PHE A 34 8.32 -0.50 -2.69
C PHE A 34 9.28 -1.41 -1.93
N LEU A 35 9.13 -1.49 -0.61
CA LEU A 35 10.01 -2.28 0.24
C LEU A 35 9.56 -3.75 0.33
N ASP A 36 8.26 -3.98 0.45
CA ASP A 36 7.65 -5.32 0.43
C ASP A 36 6.19 -5.21 -0.06
N ALA A 37 6.02 -5.44 -1.35
CA ALA A 37 4.71 -5.39 -1.98
C ALA A 37 3.74 -6.46 -1.45
N ALA A 38 4.23 -7.60 -0.94
CA ALA A 38 3.38 -8.65 -0.38
C ALA A 38 2.85 -8.23 1.00
N ALA A 39 3.70 -7.67 1.85
CA ALA A 39 3.28 -7.10 3.14
C ALA A 39 2.32 -5.92 2.94
N ALA A 40 2.60 -5.04 1.97
CA ALA A 40 1.71 -3.91 1.65
C ALA A 40 0.33 -4.39 1.18
N ALA A 41 0.26 -5.43 0.33
CA ALA A 41 -0.99 -6.03 -0.11
C ALA A 41 -1.77 -6.66 1.05
N ALA A 42 -1.08 -7.32 1.99
CA ALA A 42 -1.72 -7.96 3.14
C ALA A 42 -2.43 -6.97 4.08
N VAL A 43 -1.88 -5.76 4.25
CA VAL A 43 -2.49 -4.72 5.11
C VAL A 43 -3.46 -3.79 4.38
N ALA A 44 -3.49 -3.83 3.04
CA ALA A 44 -4.30 -2.92 2.23
C ALA A 44 -5.79 -2.90 2.59
N PRO A 45 -6.47 -4.03 2.91
CA PRO A 45 -7.88 -3.99 3.30
C PRO A 45 -8.14 -3.17 4.56
N ALA A 46 -7.30 -3.32 5.58
CA ALA A 46 -7.44 -2.56 6.84
C ALA A 46 -7.14 -1.06 6.63
N VAL A 47 -6.18 -0.73 5.78
CA VAL A 47 -5.91 0.67 5.40
C VAL A 47 -7.10 1.24 4.62
N ALA A 48 -7.68 0.47 3.69
CA ALA A 48 -8.86 0.89 2.92
C ALA A 48 -10.05 1.24 3.83
N ASP A 49 -10.27 0.49 4.91
CA ASP A 49 -11.32 0.78 5.89
C ASP A 49 -11.10 2.12 6.59
N ILE A 50 -9.86 2.39 7.02
CA ILE A 50 -9.52 3.65 7.71
C ILE A 50 -9.65 4.83 6.75
N VAL A 51 -9.10 4.70 5.53
CA VAL A 51 -9.16 5.74 4.50
C VAL A 51 -10.62 6.04 4.13
N ALA A 52 -11.43 5.00 3.91
CA ALA A 52 -12.84 5.15 3.56
C ALA A 52 -13.62 5.86 4.67
N HIS A 53 -13.37 5.51 5.93
CA HIS A 53 -14.01 6.17 7.06
C HIS A 53 -13.61 7.64 7.19
N GLU A 54 -12.32 7.96 7.10
CA GLU A 54 -11.81 9.33 7.27
C GLU A 54 -12.18 10.24 6.10
N LEU A 55 -12.24 9.71 4.86
CA LEU A 55 -12.52 10.48 3.65
C LEU A 55 -13.99 10.38 3.19
N GLY A 56 -14.84 9.67 3.92
CA GLY A 56 -16.26 9.50 3.60
C GLY A 56 -16.51 8.74 2.29
N TRP A 57 -15.71 7.72 1.99
CA TRP A 57 -15.89 6.92 0.78
C TRP A 57 -17.08 5.97 0.90
N SER A 58 -17.80 5.78 -0.21
CA SER A 58 -18.80 4.72 -0.34
C SER A 58 -18.15 3.34 -0.43
N ALA A 59 -18.91 2.29 -0.11
CA ALA A 59 -18.42 0.91 -0.23
C ALA A 59 -17.93 0.56 -1.65
N PRO A 60 -18.63 0.93 -2.75
CA PRO A 60 -18.12 0.68 -4.10
C PRO A 60 -16.80 1.39 -4.40
N ARG A 61 -16.63 2.63 -3.90
CA ARG A 61 -15.37 3.37 -4.06
C ARG A 61 -14.22 2.69 -3.31
N ARG A 62 -14.46 2.31 -2.05
CA ARG A 62 -13.48 1.56 -1.25
C ARG A 62 -13.03 0.29 -1.96
N GLU A 63 -13.97 -0.49 -2.49
CA GLU A 63 -13.67 -1.73 -3.22
C GLU A 63 -12.86 -1.48 -4.50
N ALA A 64 -13.22 -0.45 -5.28
CA ALA A 64 -12.48 -0.08 -6.48
C ALA A 64 -11.04 0.36 -6.18
N GLU A 65 -10.85 1.20 -5.16
CA GLU A 65 -9.54 1.68 -4.70
C GLU A 65 -8.68 0.52 -4.18
N LEU A 66 -9.26 -0.38 -3.40
CA LEU A 66 -8.56 -1.56 -2.89
C LEU A 66 -8.15 -2.49 -4.04
N ALA A 67 -9.06 -2.77 -4.99
CA ALA A 67 -8.77 -3.62 -6.14
C ALA A 67 -7.65 -3.02 -7.01
N ALA A 68 -7.68 -1.70 -7.25
CA ALA A 68 -6.64 -0.99 -7.98
C ALA A 68 -5.28 -1.11 -7.28
N PHE A 69 -5.24 -0.91 -5.96
CA PHE A 69 -4.01 -1.05 -5.18
C PHE A 69 -3.46 -2.48 -5.19
N LEU A 70 -4.32 -3.50 -5.02
CA LEU A 70 -3.90 -4.90 -5.05
C LEU A 70 -3.33 -5.30 -6.42
N ALA A 71 -3.94 -4.82 -7.52
CA ALA A 71 -3.40 -5.02 -8.87
C ALA A 71 -2.03 -4.36 -9.05
N LEU A 72 -1.83 -3.17 -8.48
CA LEU A 72 -0.54 -2.50 -8.47
C LEU A 72 0.51 -3.30 -7.67
N ALA A 73 0.18 -3.75 -6.45
CA ALA A 73 1.06 -4.54 -5.60
C ALA A 73 1.50 -5.86 -6.26
N ALA A 74 0.59 -6.53 -6.96
CA ALA A 74 0.90 -7.76 -7.70
C ALA A 74 2.00 -7.53 -8.76
N ARG A 75 2.01 -6.37 -9.44
CA ARG A 75 3.06 -6.00 -10.41
C ARG A 75 4.42 -5.80 -9.75
N TYR A 76 4.46 -5.21 -8.55
CA TYR A 76 5.70 -5.05 -7.79
C TYR A 76 6.23 -6.39 -7.28
N CYS A 77 5.36 -7.29 -6.78
CA CYS A 77 5.73 -8.65 -6.40
C CYS A 77 6.32 -9.45 -7.58
N ALA A 78 5.79 -9.28 -8.79
CA ALA A 78 6.34 -9.94 -9.97
C ALA A 78 7.71 -9.39 -10.35
N ARG A 79 7.93 -8.08 -10.20
CA ARG A 79 9.19 -7.41 -10.55
C ARG A 79 10.33 -7.72 -9.59
N SER A 80 10.06 -7.78 -8.28
CA SER A 80 11.07 -8.14 -7.27
C SER A 80 11.56 -9.58 -7.40
N ARG A 81 10.77 -10.49 -7.99
CA ARG A 81 11.20 -11.86 -8.30
C ARG A 81 12.14 -11.96 -9.50
N SER A 82 12.19 -10.96 -10.39
CA SER A 82 13.02 -11.00 -11.60
C SER A 82 14.49 -10.63 -11.37
N THR A 83 14.86 -10.06 -10.21
CA THR A 83 16.26 -9.76 -9.87
C THR A 83 16.96 -10.90 -9.11
N ALA A 84 16.25 -11.98 -8.74
CA ALA A 84 16.80 -13.11 -8.00
C ALA A 84 17.40 -14.23 -8.88
N SER A 85 17.71 -13.94 -10.16
CA SER A 85 18.37 -14.89 -11.05
C SER A 85 19.38 -14.19 -11.96
N SER A 86 20.57 -13.92 -11.43
CA SER A 86 21.79 -13.88 -12.24
C SER A 86 22.96 -14.36 -11.38
N PRO A 87 23.73 -15.38 -11.80
CA PRO A 87 24.98 -15.73 -11.13
C PRO A 87 26.02 -14.61 -11.39
N PRO A 88 26.99 -14.39 -10.48
CA PRO A 88 28.03 -13.39 -10.70
C PRO A 88 28.91 -13.78 -11.91
N PRO A 89 29.35 -12.81 -12.74
CA PRO A 89 30.39 -13.08 -13.73
C PRO A 89 31.71 -13.40 -13.01
N GLY A 90 32.33 -14.51 -13.39
CA GLY A 90 33.67 -14.91 -12.94
C GLY A 90 34.79 -14.13 -13.61
#